data_AF-A0A8T2XHB0-F1
#
_entry.id   AF-A0A8T2XHB0-F1
#
_cell.length_a   1.000
_cell.length_b   1.000
_cell.length_c   1.000
_cell.angle_alpha   90.00
_cell.angle_beta   90.00
_cell.angle_gamma   90.00
#
_symmetry.space_group_name_H-M   'P 1'
#
loop_
_entity.id
_entity.type
_entity.pdbx_description
1 polymer ?
#
loop_
_entity_poly.entity_id
_entity_poly.type
_entity_poly.pdbx_seq_one_letter_code
_entity_poly.pdbx_strand_id
1 'polypeptide(L)'
;MSNVQSDPLLQVETTCGTLLYELQIIWNEVGETDTDRDKMLLELEQECLEVYRRKVDQANRNRAQLRQAIADSEAELAVICSSMGERPVHIRQADQNAGSLKEELGRILPQLEEMRKRKLDRRKQFHEVVEDIRKISSEIYGSADHNILVDEADLSLRRLEELHRQLHELEKEKSDRLKQVQQHLDTLNALCLVLGMDFKHTASEVHTSFGDSGGSRDISNQTIQLLAAAIHKLREVKIHRMQRLQDLATTMLELWNLMDTPVEEQQEFQNVTCNIAASEHEITEPNTLSLDFIKYVEAEVSRLEELKSSKMKELVLKKRSELEEICRKMHMIPEADAAVEYAVEAIESGNLDPASILEQIELQIANIKEEAFSRKEILEKVEKWLNACEEESWLEEYNRDDNRYNAGRGTHLILKRAEKARSLVNKMPGMVEALASKTMAWEKERGAEFLYDGIRLLSMLEEYTILRQEKEEERRRQRDQKKLQGQLIAEQEALYGSKPSPSKPPSVKKTPRVSTGGASNRRLSLGGTMLQTPRPDLPHSSKATPHPRAGNKVDRTHQNDHLKPQQDDGFDALSADDIIETEQ
;
A
#
# COMPACT_ATOMS: atom_id res chain seq x y z
N MET A 1 1.65 97.09 37.85
CA MET A 1 0.89 98.03 38.70
C MET A 1 1.46 97.95 40.09
N SER A 2 1.88 99.09 40.62
CA SER A 2 2.63 99.27 41.86
C SER A 2 1.72 99.01 43.06
N ASN A 3 1.85 97.85 43.69
CA ASN A 3 1.29 97.64 45.03
C ASN A 3 2.31 98.15 46.03
N VAL A 4 2.14 99.42 46.41
CA VAL A 4 2.75 100.01 47.60
C VAL A 4 2.20 99.23 48.79
N GLN A 5 3.01 98.36 49.37
CA GLN A 5 2.74 97.84 50.70
C GLN A 5 3.01 98.98 51.68
N SER A 6 1.93 99.53 52.22
CA SER A 6 1.92 100.41 53.37
C SER A 6 2.61 99.71 54.53
N ASP A 7 3.73 100.27 54.98
CA ASP A 7 4.47 99.78 56.13
C ASP A 7 3.70 100.18 57.42
N PRO A 8 3.22 99.23 58.25
CA PRO A 8 2.41 99.55 59.43
C PRO A 8 3.23 100.10 60.61
N LEU A 9 4.52 100.39 60.41
CA LEU A 9 5.41 100.95 61.44
C LEU A 9 5.35 102.48 61.56
N LEU A 10 4.59 103.16 60.69
CA LEU A 10 4.39 104.62 60.76
C LEU A 10 3.23 105.05 61.67
N GLN A 11 2.61 104.13 62.43
CA GLN A 11 1.61 104.46 63.43
C GLN A 11 2.18 104.32 64.84
N VAL A 12 2.34 105.49 65.48
CA VAL A 12 2.69 105.74 66.90
C VAL A 12 4.19 105.75 67.21
N GLU A 13 4.89 106.82 66.82
CA GLU A 13 6.16 107.19 67.43
C GLU A 13 5.92 107.95 68.75
N THR A 14 5.49 107.25 69.80
CA THR A 14 5.89 107.65 71.17
C THR A 14 7.32 107.16 71.35
N THR A 15 8.29 108.04 71.17
CA THR A 15 9.69 107.65 71.37
C THR A 15 9.91 107.31 72.85
N CYS A 16 10.75 106.31 73.14
CA CYS A 16 11.10 105.95 74.52
C CYS A 16 11.56 107.19 75.32
N GLY A 17 12.26 108.13 74.66
CA GLY A 17 12.66 109.40 75.26
C GLY A 17 11.51 110.34 75.64
N THR A 18 10.42 110.41 74.87
CA THR A 18 9.25 111.25 75.23
C THR A 18 8.48 110.69 76.41
N LEU A 19 8.33 109.36 76.51
CA LEU A 19 7.66 108.70 77.64
C LEU A 19 8.48 108.81 78.93
N LEU A 20 9.82 108.71 78.84
CA LEU A 20 10.72 108.92 79.98
C LEU A 20 10.67 110.36 80.49
N TYR A 21 10.56 111.35 79.60
CA TYR A 21 10.41 112.76 79.98
C TYR A 21 9.08 113.03 80.69
N GLU A 22 7.97 112.45 80.20
CA GLU A 22 6.67 112.51 80.89
C GLU A 22 6.70 111.82 82.27
N LEU A 23 7.36 110.66 82.38
CA LEU A 23 7.57 109.96 83.64
C LEU A 23 8.35 110.82 84.65
N GLN A 24 9.34 111.57 84.16
CA GLN A 24 10.15 112.49 84.97
C GLN A 24 9.35 113.69 85.48
N ILE A 25 8.41 114.23 84.68
CA ILE A 25 7.46 115.26 85.13
C ILE A 25 6.55 114.69 86.23
N ILE A 26 5.96 113.51 86.02
CA ILE A 26 5.06 112.86 86.98
C ILE A 26 5.78 112.53 88.30
N TRP A 27 7.02 112.04 88.24
CA TRP A 27 7.82 111.77 89.44
C TRP A 27 8.17 113.03 90.23
N ASN A 28 8.32 114.18 89.56
CA ASN A 28 8.52 115.47 90.22
C ASN A 28 7.23 115.96 90.91
N GLU A 29 6.06 115.67 90.33
CA GLU A 29 4.74 116.01 90.90
C GLU A 29 4.35 115.12 92.09
N VAL A 30 4.67 113.83 92.05
CA VAL A 30 4.34 112.85 93.10
C VAL A 30 5.32 112.91 94.28
N GLY A 31 6.55 113.39 94.07
CA GLY A 31 7.57 113.54 95.12
C GLY A 31 8.42 112.29 95.37
N GLU A 32 8.65 111.48 94.34
CA GLU A 32 9.47 110.26 94.42
C GLU A 32 10.94 110.55 94.80
N THR A 33 11.57 109.66 95.56
CA THR A 33 13.00 109.82 95.92
C THR A 33 13.91 109.46 94.74
N ASP A 34 15.10 110.04 94.68
CA ASP A 34 16.06 109.71 93.61
C ASP A 34 16.41 108.21 93.59
N THR A 35 16.43 107.56 94.76
CA THR A 35 16.62 106.11 94.87
C THR A 35 15.47 105.28 94.29
N ASP A 36 14.22 105.73 94.44
CA ASP A 36 13.05 105.04 93.87
C ASP A 36 12.93 105.28 92.37
N ARG A 37 13.31 106.48 91.88
CA ARG A 37 13.42 106.80 90.45
C ARG A 37 14.48 105.93 89.75
N ASP A 38 15.68 105.84 90.33
CA ASP A 38 16.76 104.98 89.80
C ASP A 38 16.34 103.51 89.77
N LYS A 39 15.60 103.06 90.79
CA LYS A 39 15.05 101.70 90.84
C LYS A 39 14.00 101.44 89.75
N MET A 40 13.05 102.35 89.56
CA MET A 40 12.03 102.24 88.49
C MET A 40 12.65 102.32 87.09
N LEU A 41 13.67 103.17 86.88
CA LEU A 41 14.43 103.22 85.63
C LEU A 41 15.18 101.91 85.37
N LEU A 42 15.82 101.33 86.39
CA LEU A 42 16.49 100.03 86.28
C LEU A 42 15.50 98.91 85.93
N GLU A 43 14.30 98.91 86.54
CA GLU A 43 13.22 97.96 86.23
C GLU A 43 12.77 98.10 84.76
N LEU A 44 12.58 99.33 84.26
CA LEU A 44 12.25 99.60 82.85
C LEU A 44 13.36 99.17 81.89
N GLU A 45 14.63 99.44 82.21
CA GLU A 45 15.78 98.97 81.43
C GLU A 45 15.83 97.44 81.39
N GLN A 46 15.55 96.79 82.52
CA GLN A 46 15.54 95.34 82.63
C GLN A 46 14.40 94.71 81.82
N GLU A 47 13.20 95.27 81.86
CA GLU A 47 12.06 94.84 81.03
C GLU A 47 12.34 95.03 79.54
N CYS A 48 12.90 96.17 79.14
CA CYS A 48 13.31 96.43 77.75
C CYS A 48 14.37 95.42 77.29
N LEU A 49 15.36 95.14 78.14
CA LEU A 49 16.42 94.17 77.86
C LEU A 49 15.86 92.74 77.74
N GLU A 50 14.87 92.37 78.56
CA GLU A 50 14.16 91.10 78.42
C GLU A 50 13.38 90.99 77.11
N VAL A 51 12.71 92.06 76.66
CA VAL A 51 12.04 92.09 75.35
C VAL A 51 13.06 91.92 74.21
N TYR A 52 14.19 92.63 74.26
CA TYR A 52 15.27 92.46 73.28
C TYR A 52 15.84 91.05 73.30
N ARG A 53 16.13 90.46 74.48
CA ARG A 53 16.58 89.06 74.60
C ARG A 53 15.57 88.10 73.99
N ARG A 54 14.28 88.21 74.31
CA ARG A 54 13.22 87.36 73.74
C ARG A 54 13.15 87.48 72.20
N LYS A 55 13.29 88.70 71.65
CA LYS A 55 13.32 88.90 70.18
C LYS A 55 14.57 88.31 69.53
N VAL A 56 15.74 88.46 70.15
CA VAL A 56 16.99 87.85 69.70
C VAL A 56 16.91 86.32 69.78
N ASP A 57 16.37 85.76 70.86
CA ASP A 57 16.15 84.32 71.01
C ASP A 57 15.19 83.79 69.95
N GLN A 58 14.10 84.50 69.70
CA GLN A 58 13.16 84.13 68.64
C GLN A 58 13.81 84.17 67.26
N ALA A 59 14.60 85.19 66.96
CA ALA A 59 15.36 85.28 65.71
C ALA A 59 16.41 84.15 65.60
N ASN A 60 17.09 83.81 66.70
CA ASN A 60 18.04 82.70 66.77
C ASN A 60 17.36 81.34 66.54
N ARG A 61 16.19 81.11 67.13
CA ARG A 61 15.37 79.90 66.88
C ARG A 61 14.95 79.82 65.42
N ASN A 62 14.43 80.91 64.84
CA ASN A 62 14.06 80.95 63.43
C ASN A 62 15.27 80.68 62.51
N ARG A 63 16.43 81.24 62.84
CA ARG A 63 17.69 80.99 62.12
C ARG A 63 18.12 79.54 62.20
N ALA A 64 18.03 78.90 63.37
CA ALA A 64 18.36 77.50 63.57
C ALA A 64 17.39 76.58 62.80
N GLN A 65 16.09 76.87 62.84
CA GLN A 65 15.07 76.15 62.08
C GLN A 65 15.31 76.23 60.56
N LEU A 66 15.65 77.40 60.03
CA LEU A 66 15.97 77.55 58.61
C LEU A 66 17.23 76.75 58.22
N ARG A 67 18.28 76.77 59.04
CA ARG A 67 19.49 75.96 58.79
C ARG A 67 19.20 74.47 58.85
N GLN A 68 18.37 74.03 59.79
CA GLN A 68 17.96 72.63 59.88
C GLN A 68 17.16 72.22 58.64
N ALA A 69 16.18 73.03 58.22
CA ALA A 69 15.40 72.75 57.02
C ALA A 69 16.24 72.69 55.74
N ILE A 70 17.26 73.55 55.62
CA ILE A 70 18.24 73.48 54.53
C ILE A 70 19.02 72.15 54.60
N ALA A 71 19.58 71.81 55.76
CA ALA A 71 20.36 70.58 55.93
C ALA A 71 19.51 69.31 55.65
N ASP A 72 18.26 69.28 56.11
CA ASP A 72 17.32 68.18 55.86
C ASP A 72 17.00 68.06 54.36
N SER A 73 16.74 69.19 53.69
CA SER A 73 16.46 69.22 52.24
C SER A 73 17.69 68.80 51.42
N GLU A 74 18.89 69.23 51.80
CA GLU A 74 20.15 68.82 51.17
C GLU A 74 20.44 67.33 51.39
N ALA A 75 20.18 66.81 52.60
CA ALA A 75 20.33 65.39 52.90
C ALA A 75 19.36 64.53 52.09
N GLU A 76 18.10 64.94 51.97
CA GLU A 76 17.11 64.25 51.15
C GLU A 76 17.50 64.27 49.66
N LEU A 77 17.95 65.43 49.15
CA LEU A 77 18.49 65.54 47.80
C LEU A 77 19.66 64.56 47.57
N ALA A 78 20.60 64.48 48.52
CA ALA A 78 21.74 63.57 48.42
C ALA A 78 21.31 62.09 48.40
N VAL A 79 20.29 61.72 49.18
CA VAL A 79 19.72 60.36 49.18
C VAL A 79 19.05 60.05 47.84
N ILE A 80 18.23 60.97 47.31
CA ILE A 80 17.58 60.79 46.00
C ILE A 80 18.62 60.67 44.89
N CYS A 81 19.62 61.55 44.86
CA CYS A 81 20.72 61.51 43.89
C CYS A 81 21.49 60.20 43.94
N SER A 82 21.83 59.73 45.16
CA SER A 82 22.51 58.45 45.36
C SER A 82 21.68 57.28 44.82
N SER A 83 20.37 57.24 45.12
CA SER A 83 19.48 56.20 44.59
C SER A 83 19.32 56.25 43.07
N MET A 84 19.44 57.42 42.44
CA MET A 84 19.35 57.57 40.99
C MET A 84 20.70 57.41 40.27
N GLY A 85 21.80 57.19 41.01
CA GLY A 85 23.15 57.18 40.45
C GLY A 85 23.61 58.53 39.87
N GLU A 86 22.93 59.62 40.22
CA GLU A 86 23.21 60.97 39.77
C GLU A 86 24.06 61.70 40.82
N ARG A 87 24.97 62.58 40.40
CA ARG A 87 25.73 63.39 41.35
C ARG A 87 24.81 64.49 41.89
N PRO A 88 24.79 64.77 43.21
CA PRO A 88 24.09 65.93 43.74
C PRO A 88 24.58 67.18 43.01
N VAL A 89 23.63 67.93 42.43
CA VAL A 89 23.93 69.24 41.83
C VAL A 89 24.60 70.06 42.93
N HIS A 90 25.84 70.50 42.70
CA HIS A 90 26.60 71.25 43.69
C HIS A 90 25.98 72.63 43.86
N ILE A 91 24.98 72.77 44.73
CA ILE A 91 24.37 74.06 45.11
C ILE A 91 25.43 75.00 45.74
N ARG A 92 26.56 74.45 46.20
CA ARG A 92 27.66 75.19 46.82
C ARG A 92 28.69 75.82 45.86
N GLN A 93 28.66 75.57 44.55
CA GLN A 93 29.69 76.10 43.65
C GLN A 93 29.06 77.01 42.57
N ALA A 94 29.38 78.30 42.66
CA ALA A 94 28.83 79.48 41.95
C ALA A 94 27.46 79.94 42.52
N ASP A 95 27.38 80.89 43.45
CA ASP A 95 28.07 82.17 43.53
C ASP A 95 28.36 82.58 44.97
N GLN A 96 29.36 83.44 45.13
CA GLN A 96 29.67 84.19 46.35
C GLN A 96 28.57 85.21 46.75
N ASN A 97 27.31 84.95 46.37
CA ASN A 97 26.13 85.70 46.77
C ASN A 97 25.28 84.81 47.66
N ALA A 98 25.69 84.67 48.92
CA ALA A 98 24.85 84.09 49.96
C ALA A 98 23.66 85.04 50.19
N GLY A 99 22.57 84.81 49.47
CA GLY A 99 21.27 85.40 49.76
C GLY A 99 20.81 85.06 51.18
N SER A 100 19.66 85.58 51.60
CA SER A 100 19.11 85.24 52.91
C SER A 100 18.87 83.73 53.05
N LEU A 101 18.90 83.16 54.26
CA LEU A 101 18.57 81.73 54.50
C LEU A 101 17.21 81.33 53.91
N LYS A 102 16.29 82.29 53.76
CA LYS A 102 15.00 82.07 53.11
C LYS A 102 15.12 81.91 51.59
N GLU A 103 15.99 82.67 50.93
CA GLU A 103 16.27 82.55 49.49
C GLU A 103 17.03 81.26 49.16
N GLU A 104 17.95 80.83 50.03
CA GLU A 104 18.62 79.53 49.89
C GLU A 104 17.62 78.37 49.96
N LEU A 105 16.78 78.35 51.00
CA LEU A 105 15.70 77.36 51.11
C LEU A 105 14.74 77.43 49.92
N GLY A 106 14.38 78.63 49.46
CA GLY A 106 13.53 78.85 48.30
C GLY A 106 14.12 78.35 46.97
N ARG A 107 15.45 78.24 46.86
CA ARG A 107 16.14 77.65 45.70
C ARG A 107 16.19 76.12 45.77
N ILE A 108 16.38 75.56 46.97
CA ILE A 108 16.51 74.11 47.18
C ILE A 108 15.16 73.39 47.01
N LEU A 109 14.06 73.96 47.53
CA LEU A 109 12.75 73.30 47.54
C LEU A 109 12.23 72.91 46.14
N PRO A 110 12.27 73.77 45.10
CA PRO A 110 11.84 73.38 43.75
C PRO A 110 12.69 72.25 43.15
N GLN A 111 14.01 72.27 43.40
CA GLN A 111 14.91 71.22 42.91
C GLN A 111 14.63 69.88 43.60
N LEU A 112 14.37 69.89 44.91
CA LEU A 112 13.98 68.71 45.65
C LEU A 112 12.66 68.12 45.12
N GLU A 113 11.67 68.96 44.87
CA GLU A 113 10.38 68.52 44.32
C GLU A 113 10.53 67.94 42.90
N GLU A 114 11.36 68.57 42.06
CA GLU A 114 11.68 68.02 40.74
C GLU A 114 12.36 66.64 40.84
N MET A 115 13.33 66.49 41.76
CA MET A 115 14.03 65.22 41.96
C MET A 115 13.13 64.13 42.52
N ARG A 116 12.19 64.47 43.42
CA ARG A 116 11.14 63.54 43.88
C ARG A 116 10.27 63.06 42.72
N LYS A 117 9.85 63.97 41.85
CA LYS A 117 9.07 63.63 40.65
C LYS A 117 9.85 62.69 39.72
N ARG A 118 11.11 63.01 39.40
CA ARG A 118 11.96 62.14 38.56
C ARG A 118 12.15 60.76 39.17
N LYS A 119 12.35 60.67 40.49
CA LYS A 119 12.45 59.38 41.20
C LYS A 119 11.17 58.56 41.07
N LEU A 120 10.00 59.19 41.22
CA LEU A 120 8.70 58.52 41.05
C LEU A 120 8.53 58.01 39.61
N ASP A 121 8.82 58.85 38.62
CA ASP A 121 8.72 58.49 37.20
C ASP A 121 9.67 57.32 36.86
N ARG A 122 10.89 57.36 37.38
CA ARG A 122 11.86 56.27 37.19
C ARG A 122 11.41 54.98 37.88
N ARG A 123 10.90 55.05 39.10
CA ARG A 123 10.32 53.87 39.79
C ARG A 123 9.19 53.24 38.96
N LYS A 124 8.35 54.05 38.32
CA LYS A 124 7.30 53.57 37.42
C LYS A 124 7.88 52.81 36.22
N GLN A 125 8.91 53.35 35.57
CA GLN A 125 9.60 52.68 34.47
C GLN A 125 10.20 51.33 34.90
N PHE A 126 10.88 51.29 36.04
CA PHE A 126 11.41 50.04 36.60
C PHE A 126 10.32 49.01 36.83
N HIS A 127 9.18 49.42 37.39
CA HIS A 127 8.05 48.54 37.62
C HIS A 127 7.49 47.99 36.30
N GLU A 128 7.26 48.85 35.30
CA GLU A 128 6.79 48.44 33.97
C GLU A 128 7.71 47.40 33.32
N VAL A 129 9.03 47.65 33.28
CA VAL A 129 10.00 46.71 32.68
C VAL A 129 10.05 45.39 33.44
N VAL A 130 10.00 45.41 34.77
CA VAL A 130 10.01 44.20 35.59
C VAL A 130 8.73 43.38 35.42
N GLU A 131 7.57 44.04 35.34
CA GLU A 131 6.30 43.36 35.03
C GLU A 131 6.34 42.70 33.64
N ASP A 132 6.85 43.39 32.63
CA ASP A 132 6.97 42.85 31.27
C ASP A 132 7.94 41.67 31.21
N ILE A 133 9.10 41.76 31.89
CA ILE A 133 10.04 40.65 32.03
C ILE A 133 9.36 39.46 32.70
N ARG A 134 8.61 39.68 33.80
CA ARG A 134 7.93 38.61 34.52
C ARG A 134 6.88 37.93 33.64
N LYS A 135 6.10 38.71 32.90
CA LYS A 135 5.10 38.21 31.96
C LYS A 135 5.74 37.32 30.90
N ILE A 136 6.75 37.81 30.19
CA ILE A 136 7.42 37.03 29.13
C ILE A 136 8.11 35.80 29.72
N SER A 137 8.78 35.94 30.87
CA SER A 137 9.42 34.81 31.54
C SER A 137 8.42 33.73 31.94
N SER A 138 7.24 34.11 32.44
CA SER A 138 6.19 33.16 32.81
C SER A 138 5.61 32.41 31.60
N GLU A 139 5.56 33.04 30.42
CA GLU A 139 5.15 32.39 29.17
C GLU A 139 6.21 31.41 28.65
N ILE A 140 7.50 31.75 28.80
CA ILE A 140 8.64 30.96 28.28
C ILE A 140 8.99 29.77 29.19
N TYR A 141 9.01 29.99 30.50
CA TYR A 141 9.49 29.04 31.50
C TYR A 141 8.37 28.43 32.35
N GLY A 142 7.13 28.93 32.23
CA GLY A 142 6.01 28.56 33.09
C GLY A 142 5.97 29.34 34.39
N SER A 143 5.12 28.92 35.34
CA SER A 143 4.89 29.58 36.64
C SER A 143 6.06 29.43 37.65
N ALA A 144 7.31 29.38 37.19
CA ALA A 144 8.46 29.40 38.07
C ALA A 144 8.73 30.85 38.54
N ASP A 145 8.89 31.02 39.85
CA ASP A 145 9.08 32.30 40.55
C ASP A 145 10.36 33.03 40.10
N HIS A 146 10.27 33.76 38.99
CA HIS A 146 11.23 34.80 38.63
C HIS A 146 10.90 36.07 39.42
N ASN A 147 11.20 36.04 40.72
CA ASN A 147 11.04 37.18 41.61
C ASN A 147 12.13 38.23 41.37
N ILE A 148 12.04 38.91 40.22
CA ILE A 148 12.76 40.15 40.00
C ILE A 148 12.00 41.22 40.78
N LEU A 149 12.56 41.62 41.92
CA LEU A 149 12.06 42.72 42.73
C LEU A 149 12.79 44.00 42.32
N VAL A 150 12.06 45.12 42.30
CA VAL A 150 12.64 46.45 42.08
C VAL A 150 13.42 46.83 43.35
N ASP A 151 14.74 46.94 43.23
CA ASP A 151 15.57 47.46 44.31
C ASP A 151 15.38 48.98 44.41
N GLU A 152 14.71 49.44 45.47
CA GLU A 152 14.48 50.87 45.71
C GLU A 152 15.76 51.65 46.01
N ALA A 153 16.87 50.97 46.33
CA ALA A 153 18.16 51.58 46.57
C ALA A 153 18.92 51.90 45.27
N ASP A 154 18.64 51.21 44.15
CA ASP A 154 19.32 51.40 42.86
C ASP A 154 18.32 51.62 41.71
N LEU A 155 17.94 52.89 41.54
CA LEU A 155 17.17 53.41 40.40
C LEU A 155 18.11 54.10 39.40
N SER A 156 19.33 53.60 39.22
CA SER A 156 20.27 54.17 38.24
C SER A 156 19.86 53.90 36.79
N LEU A 157 20.21 54.82 35.88
CA LEU A 157 19.96 54.63 34.44
C LEU A 157 20.65 53.38 33.89
N ARG A 158 21.87 53.08 34.37
CA ARG A 158 22.62 51.87 33.99
C ARG A 158 21.86 50.59 34.34
N ARG A 159 21.24 50.53 35.53
CA ARG A 159 20.45 49.37 35.93
C ARG A 159 19.17 49.25 35.09
N LEU A 160 18.53 50.37 34.77
CA LEU A 160 17.36 50.39 33.88
C LEU A 160 17.71 49.93 32.46
N GLU A 161 18.83 50.39 31.90
CA GLU A 161 19.35 49.94 30.60
C GLU A 161 19.62 48.43 30.58
N GLU A 162 20.18 47.89 31.66
CA GLU A 162 20.42 46.46 31.80
C GLU A 162 19.11 45.65 31.84
N LEU A 163 18.08 46.13 32.55
CA LEU A 163 16.76 45.51 32.54
C LEU A 163 16.09 45.59 31.15
N HIS A 164 16.21 46.72 30.45
CA HIS A 164 15.73 46.82 29.07
C HIS A 164 16.47 45.86 28.12
N ARG A 165 17.78 45.66 28.30
CA ARG A 165 18.55 44.67 27.54
C ARG A 165 18.04 43.26 27.77
N GLN A 166 17.78 42.89 29.03
CA GLN A 166 17.19 41.60 29.40
C GLN A 166 15.79 41.41 28.81
N LEU A 167 14.95 42.46 28.87
CA LEU A 167 13.63 42.45 28.24
C LEU A 167 13.72 42.20 26.74
N HIS A 168 14.62 42.91 26.05
CA HIS A 168 14.83 42.75 24.61
C HIS A 168 15.32 41.34 24.23
N GLU A 169 16.22 40.75 25.03
CA GLU A 169 16.68 39.37 24.84
C GLU A 169 15.53 38.37 25.00
N LEU A 170 14.67 38.56 25.99
CA LEU A 170 13.48 37.71 26.22
C LEU A 170 12.42 37.89 25.14
N GLU A 171 12.18 39.10 24.65
CA GLU A 171 11.29 39.37 23.52
C GLU A 171 11.78 38.66 22.24
N LYS A 172 13.09 38.71 21.99
CA LYS A 172 13.71 38.00 20.88
C LYS A 172 13.53 36.49 21.04
N GLU A 173 13.81 35.94 22.23
CA GLU A 173 13.63 34.52 22.51
C GLU A 173 12.16 34.10 22.32
N LYS A 174 11.20 34.89 22.79
CA LYS A 174 9.77 34.67 22.57
C LYS A 174 9.43 34.62 21.08
N SER A 175 9.96 35.55 20.28
CA SER A 175 9.77 35.57 18.83
C SER A 175 10.34 34.32 18.16
N ASP A 176 11.55 33.92 18.53
CA ASP A 176 12.23 32.76 17.97
C ASP A 176 11.51 31.44 18.35
N ARG A 177 11.03 31.31 19.59
CA ARG A 177 10.21 30.18 20.02
C ARG A 177 8.86 30.11 19.31
N LEU A 178 8.19 31.24 19.09
CA LEU A 178 6.96 31.28 18.30
C LEU A 178 7.18 30.78 16.87
N LYS A 179 8.28 31.18 16.22
CA LYS A 179 8.67 30.68 14.90
C LYS A 179 8.96 29.18 14.95
N GLN A 180 9.67 28.70 15.96
CA GLN A 180 9.97 27.29 16.14
C GLN A 180 8.69 26.45 16.31
N VAL A 181 7.77 26.88 17.16
CA VAL A 181 6.46 26.22 17.35
C VAL A 181 5.67 26.19 16.03
N GLN A 182 5.64 27.30 15.28
CA GLN A 182 4.98 27.33 13.98
C GLN A 182 5.63 26.34 13.00
N GLN A 183 6.96 26.32 12.87
CA GLN A 183 7.67 25.37 12.01
C GLN A 183 7.41 23.91 12.39
N HIS A 184 7.37 23.62 13.70
CA HIS A 184 7.03 22.29 14.19
C HIS A 184 5.58 21.92 13.87
N LEU A 185 4.63 22.84 14.02
CA LEU A 185 3.23 22.61 13.62
C LEU A 185 3.08 22.40 12.11
N ASP A 186 3.81 23.16 11.29
CA ASP A 186 3.82 22.99 9.83
C ASP A 186 4.39 21.61 9.43
N THR A 187 5.47 21.20 10.10
CA THR A 187 6.07 19.87 9.93
C THR A 187 5.10 18.76 10.37
N LEU A 188 4.43 18.95 11.51
CA LEU A 188 3.45 18.00 12.03
C LEU A 188 2.27 17.87 11.05
N ASN A 189 1.76 18.99 10.54
CA ASN A 189 0.69 19.02 9.54
C ASN A 189 1.10 18.30 8.25
N ALA A 190 2.29 18.58 7.73
CA ALA A 190 2.83 17.88 6.55
C ALA A 190 2.91 16.36 6.77
N LEU A 191 3.37 15.91 7.95
CA LEU A 191 3.41 14.49 8.30
C LEU A 191 2.00 13.89 8.39
N CYS A 192 1.06 14.58 9.04
CA CYS A 192 -0.34 14.16 9.13
C CYS A 192 -1.00 14.01 7.75
N LEU A 193 -0.77 14.95 6.84
CA LEU A 193 -1.28 14.91 5.47
C LEU A 193 -0.79 13.66 4.71
N VAL A 194 0.50 13.35 4.78
CA VAL A 194 1.07 12.18 4.10
C VAL A 194 0.57 10.86 4.73
N LEU A 195 0.49 10.81 6.06
CA LEU A 195 0.05 9.64 6.83
C LEU A 195 -1.48 9.44 6.84
N GLY A 196 -2.25 10.39 6.29
CA GLY A 196 -3.72 10.39 6.35
C GLY A 196 -4.26 10.45 7.78
N MET A 197 -3.62 11.21 8.66
CA MET A 197 -4.03 11.39 10.06
C MET A 197 -4.67 12.76 10.26
N ASP A 198 -5.61 12.87 11.22
CA ASP A 198 -6.20 14.17 11.56
C ASP A 198 -5.18 15.03 12.33
N PHE A 199 -4.78 16.14 11.72
CA PHE A 199 -3.90 17.12 12.32
C PHE A 199 -4.47 17.71 13.61
N LYS A 200 -5.78 18.02 13.66
CA LYS A 200 -6.39 18.65 14.85
C LYS A 200 -6.37 17.71 16.05
N HIS A 201 -6.72 16.44 15.81
CA HIS A 201 -6.62 15.40 16.83
C HIS A 201 -5.17 15.26 17.31
N THR A 202 -4.21 15.11 16.38
CA THR A 202 -2.80 14.91 16.72
C THR A 202 -2.18 16.11 17.44
N ALA A 203 -2.53 17.32 17.04
CA ALA A 203 -2.07 18.55 17.69
C ALA A 203 -2.67 18.72 19.11
N SER A 204 -3.94 18.35 19.29
CA SER A 204 -4.60 18.44 20.60
C SER A 204 -4.12 17.39 21.61
N GLU A 205 -3.65 16.22 21.15
CA GLU A 205 -2.94 15.24 21.99
C GLU A 205 -1.64 15.80 22.59
N VAL A 206 -0.92 16.65 21.84
CA VAL A 206 0.31 17.29 22.33
C VAL A 206 -0.03 18.38 23.34
N HIS A 207 -0.92 19.29 22.96
CA HIS A 207 -1.44 20.32 23.87
C HIS A 207 -2.77 20.88 23.35
N THR A 208 -3.73 21.10 24.25
CA THR A 208 -5.08 21.58 23.91
C THR A 208 -5.06 22.93 23.18
N SER A 209 -4.07 23.79 23.45
CA SER A 209 -3.91 25.10 22.80
C SER A 209 -3.66 25.02 21.29
N PHE A 210 -3.26 23.87 20.75
CA PHE A 210 -2.98 23.71 19.31
C PHE A 210 -4.20 23.23 18.51
N GLY A 211 -5.20 22.65 19.17
CA GLY A 211 -6.43 22.17 18.54
C GLY A 211 -7.49 23.26 18.35
N ASP A 212 -7.49 24.28 19.21
CA ASP A 212 -8.50 25.35 19.22
C ASP A 212 -7.87 26.70 18.80
N SER A 213 -8.43 27.33 17.77
CA SER A 213 -7.86 28.52 17.11
C SER A 213 -7.95 29.81 17.93
N GLY A 214 -8.51 29.77 19.13
CA GLY A 214 -8.81 30.96 19.94
C GLY A 214 -7.78 31.33 21.02
N GLY A 215 -6.83 30.44 21.35
CA GLY A 215 -5.91 30.61 22.47
C GLY A 215 -4.52 31.13 22.09
N SER A 216 -3.84 31.77 23.05
CA SER A 216 -2.37 31.96 22.98
C SER A 216 -1.72 30.58 22.91
N ARG A 217 -0.91 30.34 21.87
CA ARG A 217 -0.15 29.10 21.75
C ARG A 217 0.86 29.02 22.88
N ASP A 218 0.93 27.87 23.52
CA ASP A 218 1.96 27.65 24.53
C ASP A 218 3.35 27.55 23.88
N ILE A 219 4.29 28.32 24.40
CA ILE A 219 5.69 28.41 23.94
C ILE A 219 6.67 27.91 25.00
N SER A 220 6.15 27.24 26.03
CA SER A 220 6.95 26.64 27.08
C SER A 220 7.94 25.61 26.52
N ASN A 221 9.08 25.46 27.21
CA ASN A 221 10.08 24.45 26.86
C ASN A 221 9.48 23.04 26.80
N GLN A 222 8.59 22.73 27.73
CA GLN A 222 7.92 21.44 27.79
C GLN A 222 7.10 21.18 26.53
N THR A 223 6.34 22.18 26.07
CA THR A 223 5.47 22.03 24.91
C THR A 223 6.26 21.93 23.61
N ILE A 224 7.35 22.68 23.46
CA ILE A 224 8.27 22.53 22.32
C ILE A 224 8.87 21.12 22.28
N GLN A 225 9.28 20.58 23.43
CA GLN A 225 9.82 19.21 23.52
C GLN A 225 8.76 18.14 23.21
N LEU A 226 7.54 18.28 23.73
CA LEU A 226 6.44 17.37 23.44
C LEU A 226 6.10 17.38 21.94
N LEU A 227 6.09 18.55 21.32
CA LEU A 227 5.84 18.69 19.89
C LEU A 227 6.96 18.04 19.06
N ALA A 228 8.23 18.24 19.44
CA ALA A 228 9.37 17.58 18.80
C ALA A 228 9.30 16.05 18.93
N ALA A 229 8.91 15.54 20.10
CA ALA A 229 8.72 14.11 20.34
C ALA A 229 7.56 13.54 19.49
N ALA A 230 6.45 14.26 19.35
CA ALA A 230 5.33 13.87 18.49
C ALA A 230 5.74 13.81 17.01
N ILE A 231 6.49 14.81 16.53
CA ILE A 231 7.06 14.82 15.16
C ILE A 231 7.96 13.60 14.95
N HIS A 232 8.84 13.30 15.90
CA HIS A 232 9.71 12.13 15.82
C HIS A 232 8.89 10.84 15.74
N LYS A 233 7.87 10.69 16.59
CA LYS A 233 6.99 9.51 16.55
C LYS A 233 6.28 9.36 15.21
N LEU A 234 5.79 10.45 14.61
CA LEU A 234 5.16 10.39 13.29
C LEU A 234 6.17 10.08 12.18
N ARG A 235 7.41 10.56 12.26
CA ARG A 235 8.48 10.18 11.31
C ARG A 235 8.77 8.69 11.36
N GLU A 236 8.85 8.09 12.56
CA GLU A 236 9.01 6.64 12.69
C GLU A 236 7.85 5.87 12.03
N VAL A 237 6.61 6.32 12.25
CA VAL A 237 5.43 5.74 11.58
C VAL A 237 5.51 5.91 10.06
N LYS A 238 5.98 7.07 9.57
CA LYS A 238 6.18 7.34 8.15
C LYS A 238 7.20 6.38 7.54
N ILE A 239 8.35 6.20 8.17
CA ILE A 239 9.41 5.29 7.72
C ILE A 239 8.89 3.86 7.68
N HIS A 240 8.23 3.40 8.75
CA HIS A 240 7.71 2.02 8.80
C HIS A 240 6.65 1.76 7.73
N ARG A 241 5.71 2.70 7.52
CA ARG A 241 4.69 2.59 6.48
C ARG A 241 5.27 2.68 5.07
N MET A 242 6.29 3.51 4.87
CA MET A 242 7.02 3.61 3.61
C MET A 242 7.70 2.28 3.27
N GLN A 243 8.41 1.68 4.21
CA GLN A 243 9.05 0.36 4.01
C GLN A 243 8.03 -0.69 3.62
N ARG A 244 6.91 -0.78 4.35
CA ARG A 244 5.82 -1.71 4.02
C ARG A 244 5.27 -1.47 2.61
N LEU A 245 5.08 -0.21 2.21
CA LEU A 245 4.61 0.12 0.86
C LEU A 245 5.65 -0.27 -0.21
N GLN A 246 6.94 -0.07 0.05
CA GLN A 246 8.03 -0.46 -0.85
C GLN A 246 8.09 -1.98 -1.02
N ASP A 247 7.99 -2.74 0.08
CA ASP A 247 7.94 -4.21 0.03
C ASP A 247 6.75 -4.69 -0.83
N LEU A 248 5.56 -4.14 -0.60
CA LEU A 248 4.36 -4.45 -1.39
C LEU A 248 4.51 -4.06 -2.86
N ALA A 249 5.14 -2.92 -3.15
CA ALA A 249 5.39 -2.47 -4.51
C ALA A 249 6.36 -3.40 -5.24
N THR A 250 7.38 -3.92 -4.55
CA THR A 250 8.31 -4.91 -5.12
C THR A 250 7.64 -6.24 -5.40
N THR A 251 6.84 -6.77 -4.47
CA THR A 251 6.11 -8.03 -4.68
C THR A 251 5.07 -7.89 -5.80
N MET A 252 4.37 -6.75 -5.87
CA MET A 252 3.46 -6.44 -6.96
C MET A 252 4.17 -6.43 -8.33
N LEU A 253 5.34 -5.80 -8.42
CA LEU A 253 6.13 -5.76 -9.65
C LEU A 253 6.62 -7.17 -10.07
N GLU A 254 7.06 -7.99 -9.11
CA GLU A 254 7.43 -9.39 -9.35
C GLU A 254 6.23 -10.21 -9.87
N LEU A 255 5.05 -10.04 -9.27
CA LEU A 255 3.82 -10.71 -9.69
C LEU A 255 3.37 -10.27 -11.09
N TRP A 256 3.45 -8.97 -11.42
CA TRP A 256 3.14 -8.48 -12.76
C TRP A 256 4.08 -9.05 -13.82
N ASN A 257 5.38 -9.10 -13.54
CA ASN A 257 6.37 -9.70 -14.44
C ASN A 257 6.15 -11.21 -14.61
N LEU A 258 5.73 -11.90 -13.54
CA LEU A 258 5.46 -13.34 -13.59
C LEU A 258 4.18 -13.67 -14.36
N MET A 259 3.16 -12.82 -14.26
CA MET A 259 1.81 -13.07 -14.79
C MET A 259 1.56 -12.41 -16.15
N ASP A 260 2.55 -11.70 -16.69
CA ASP A 260 2.45 -10.85 -17.88
C ASP A 260 1.23 -9.90 -17.80
N THR A 261 1.06 -9.23 -16.65
CA THR A 261 -0.10 -8.34 -16.41
C THR A 261 -0.12 -7.19 -17.42
N PRO A 262 -1.27 -6.88 -18.05
CA PRO A 262 -1.38 -5.82 -19.05
C PRO A 262 -1.04 -4.44 -18.47
N VAL A 263 -0.45 -3.57 -19.30
CA VAL A 263 0.02 -2.23 -18.90
C VAL A 263 -1.11 -1.33 -18.41
N GLU A 264 -2.34 -1.53 -18.88
CA GLU A 264 -3.51 -0.78 -18.43
C GLU A 264 -3.82 -1.02 -16.95
N GLU A 265 -3.69 -2.26 -16.47
CA GLU A 265 -3.85 -2.60 -15.04
C GLU A 265 -2.66 -2.08 -14.22
N GLN A 266 -1.45 -2.12 -14.77
CA GLN A 266 -0.25 -1.58 -14.09
C GLN A 266 -0.32 -0.06 -13.91
N GLN A 267 -0.97 0.66 -14.83
CA GLN A 267 -1.08 2.12 -14.84
C GLN A 267 -1.77 2.66 -13.58
N GLU A 268 -2.73 1.92 -13.01
CA GLU A 268 -3.47 2.31 -11.81
C GLU A 268 -2.57 2.39 -10.56
N PHE A 269 -1.45 1.67 -10.56
CA PHE A 269 -0.54 1.54 -9.42
C PHE A 269 0.87 2.11 -9.70
N GLN A 270 1.04 2.90 -10.78
CA GLN A 270 2.34 3.52 -11.10
C GLN A 270 2.85 4.47 -10.01
N ASN A 271 1.95 5.18 -9.34
CA ASN A 271 2.30 6.01 -8.19
C ASN A 271 2.92 5.18 -7.04
N VAL A 272 2.54 3.91 -6.89
CA VAL A 272 3.11 3.01 -5.89
C VAL A 272 4.49 2.53 -6.33
N THR A 273 4.65 2.11 -7.58
CA THR A 273 5.93 1.58 -8.07
C THR A 273 7.02 2.64 -8.23
N CYS A 274 6.66 3.88 -8.57
CA CYS A 274 7.60 5.00 -8.58
C CYS A 274 8.20 5.29 -7.18
N ASN A 275 7.52 4.89 -6.10
CA ASN A 275 7.97 5.10 -4.72
C ASN A 275 8.92 4.00 -4.19
N ILE A 276 9.22 2.96 -4.98
CA ILE A 276 10.10 1.85 -4.57
C ILE A 276 11.48 2.35 -4.13
N ALA A 277 12.05 3.31 -4.87
CA ALA A 277 13.37 3.88 -4.58
C ALA A 277 13.30 5.25 -3.89
N ALA A 278 12.10 5.75 -3.57
CA ALA A 278 11.93 7.08 -3.00
C ALA A 278 12.46 7.15 -1.57
N SER A 279 13.08 8.29 -1.22
CA SER A 279 13.52 8.56 0.14
C SER A 279 12.37 9.10 1.03
N GLU A 280 12.55 9.09 2.36
CA GLU A 280 11.53 9.56 3.31
C GLU A 280 11.07 11.00 2.99
N HIS A 281 11.98 11.86 2.51
CA HIS A 281 11.70 13.27 2.24
C HIS A 281 11.00 13.50 0.90
N GLU A 282 11.07 12.55 -0.04
CA GLU A 282 10.44 12.65 -1.36
C GLU A 282 8.95 12.31 -1.31
N ILE A 283 8.52 11.50 -0.33
CA ILE A 283 7.10 11.17 -0.16
C ILE A 283 6.39 12.32 0.56
N THR A 284 5.93 13.30 -0.22
CA THR A 284 5.20 14.48 0.26
C THR A 284 3.72 14.47 -0.13
N GLU A 285 3.31 13.54 -0.99
CA GLU A 285 1.95 13.47 -1.49
C GLU A 285 0.95 13.10 -0.37
N PRO A 286 -0.22 13.77 -0.34
CA PRO A 286 -1.21 13.54 0.70
C PRO A 286 -1.83 12.14 0.57
N ASN A 287 -2.04 11.49 1.72
CA ASN A 287 -2.61 10.16 1.87
C ASN A 287 -1.82 8.99 1.23
N THR A 288 -0.65 9.22 0.65
CA THR A 288 0.19 8.17 0.03
C THR A 288 0.68 7.13 1.04
N LEU A 289 0.82 7.50 2.32
CA LEU A 289 1.16 6.56 3.41
C LEU A 289 0.00 6.42 4.41
N SER A 290 -1.23 6.68 3.96
CA SER A 290 -2.43 6.41 4.74
C SER A 290 -2.63 4.90 4.93
N LEU A 291 -3.26 4.52 6.04
CA LEU A 291 -3.58 3.11 6.29
C LEU A 291 -4.52 2.55 5.23
N ASP A 292 -5.47 3.36 4.75
CA ASP A 292 -6.44 2.92 3.76
C ASP A 292 -5.80 2.70 2.39
N PHE A 293 -4.85 3.57 2.00
CA PHE A 293 -4.08 3.38 0.77
C PHE A 293 -3.17 2.14 0.84
N ILE A 294 -2.46 1.93 1.95
CA ILE A 294 -1.63 0.73 2.12
C ILE A 294 -2.50 -0.53 2.04
N LYS A 295 -3.65 -0.56 2.72
CA LYS A 295 -4.59 -1.68 2.64
C LYS A 295 -5.11 -1.92 1.22
N TYR A 296 -5.33 -0.86 0.46
CA TYR A 296 -5.74 -0.97 -0.94
C TYR A 296 -4.66 -1.66 -1.79
N VAL A 297 -3.38 -1.28 -1.63
CA VAL A 297 -2.25 -1.95 -2.30
C VAL A 297 -2.09 -3.40 -1.83
N GLU A 298 -2.24 -3.66 -0.53
CA GLU A 298 -2.19 -5.03 0.01
C GLU A 298 -3.28 -5.93 -0.55
N ALA A 299 -4.50 -5.40 -0.71
CA ALA A 299 -5.60 -6.13 -1.31
C ALA A 299 -5.30 -6.48 -2.77
N GLU A 300 -4.65 -5.59 -3.52
CA GLU A 300 -4.23 -5.88 -4.90
C GLU A 300 -3.13 -6.94 -4.97
N VAL A 301 -2.11 -6.86 -4.13
CA VAL A 301 -1.08 -7.92 -4.03
C VAL A 301 -1.73 -9.26 -3.69
N SER A 302 -2.65 -9.28 -2.72
CA SER A 302 -3.39 -10.50 -2.35
C SER A 302 -4.22 -11.05 -3.52
N ARG A 303 -4.88 -10.18 -4.28
CA ARG A 303 -5.64 -10.56 -5.48
C ARG A 303 -4.73 -11.17 -6.55
N LEU A 304 -3.54 -10.61 -6.76
CA LEU A 304 -2.55 -11.13 -7.72
C LEU A 304 -1.98 -12.48 -7.27
N GLU A 305 -1.73 -12.67 -5.97
CA GLU A 305 -1.32 -13.95 -5.40
C GLU A 305 -2.40 -15.03 -5.55
N GLU A 306 -3.66 -14.69 -5.29
CA GLU A 306 -4.80 -15.59 -5.51
C GLU A 306 -4.95 -15.95 -7.00
N LEU A 307 -4.82 -14.96 -7.89
CA LEU A 307 -4.85 -15.19 -9.33
C LEU A 307 -3.70 -16.11 -9.79
N LYS A 308 -2.49 -15.90 -9.26
CA LYS A 308 -1.34 -16.78 -9.51
C LYS A 308 -1.63 -18.21 -9.06
N SER A 309 -2.14 -18.40 -7.84
CA SER A 309 -2.49 -19.72 -7.31
C SER A 309 -3.57 -20.40 -8.15
N SER A 310 -4.60 -19.65 -8.55
CA SER A 310 -5.69 -20.14 -9.41
C SER A 310 -5.20 -20.58 -10.79
N LYS A 311 -4.39 -19.76 -11.48
CA LYS A 311 -3.80 -20.14 -12.78
C LYS A 311 -2.87 -21.35 -12.64
N MET A 312 -2.12 -21.42 -11.55
CA MET A 312 -1.22 -22.53 -11.28
C MET A 312 -1.99 -23.84 -11.06
N LYS A 313 -3.09 -23.79 -10.30
CA LYS A 313 -4.02 -24.91 -10.14
C LYS A 313 -4.59 -25.35 -11.49
N GLU A 314 -5.03 -24.41 -12.33
CA GLU A 314 -5.53 -24.72 -13.68
C GLU A 314 -4.46 -25.41 -14.54
N LEU A 315 -3.22 -24.93 -14.52
CA LEU A 315 -2.11 -25.52 -15.26
C LEU A 315 -1.82 -26.95 -14.82
N VAL A 316 -1.79 -27.20 -13.50
CA VAL A 316 -1.60 -28.53 -12.91
C VAL A 316 -2.72 -29.48 -13.34
N LEU A 317 -3.99 -29.05 -13.24
CA LEU A 317 -5.14 -29.84 -13.69
C LEU A 317 -5.10 -30.13 -15.18
N LYS A 318 -4.69 -29.17 -16.00
CA LYS A 318 -4.54 -29.34 -17.45
C LYS A 318 -3.47 -30.37 -17.78
N LYS A 319 -2.29 -30.31 -17.14
CA LYS A 319 -1.22 -31.29 -17.33
C LYS A 319 -1.62 -32.68 -16.84
N ARG A 320 -2.35 -32.78 -15.73
CA ARG A 320 -2.96 -34.03 -15.27
C ARG A 320 -3.92 -34.61 -16.32
N SER A 321 -4.79 -33.77 -16.90
CA SER A 321 -5.72 -34.23 -17.94
C SER A 321 -4.99 -34.73 -19.20
N GLU A 322 -3.85 -34.12 -19.56
CA GLU A 322 -2.96 -34.60 -20.64
C GLU A 322 -2.39 -35.98 -20.29
N LEU A 323 -1.87 -36.16 -19.07
CA LEU A 323 -1.36 -37.44 -18.58
C LEU A 323 -2.43 -38.53 -18.68
N GLU A 324 -3.63 -38.29 -18.15
CA GLU A 324 -4.76 -39.22 -18.17
C GLU A 324 -5.23 -39.54 -19.60
N GLU A 325 -5.23 -38.55 -20.50
CA GLU A 325 -5.57 -38.77 -21.91
C GLU A 325 -4.54 -39.68 -22.60
N ILE A 326 -3.25 -39.51 -22.34
CA ILE A 326 -2.20 -40.39 -22.88
C ILE A 326 -2.35 -41.80 -22.30
N CYS A 327 -2.56 -41.94 -21.00
CA CYS A 327 -2.80 -43.24 -20.35
C CYS A 327 -3.98 -43.98 -20.97
N ARG A 328 -5.13 -43.29 -21.12
CA ARG A 328 -6.34 -43.85 -21.75
C ARG A 328 -6.08 -44.30 -23.18
N LYS A 329 -5.40 -43.48 -23.99
CA LYS A 329 -5.05 -43.85 -25.37
C LYS A 329 -4.15 -45.09 -25.43
N MET A 330 -3.30 -45.30 -24.42
CA MET A 330 -2.35 -46.41 -24.36
C MET A 330 -2.84 -47.62 -23.54
N HIS A 331 -4.11 -47.62 -23.12
CA HIS A 331 -4.72 -48.67 -22.32
C HIS A 331 -3.95 -48.97 -21.02
N MET A 332 -3.42 -47.90 -20.40
CA MET A 332 -2.73 -47.93 -19.10
C MET A 332 -3.66 -47.49 -17.98
N ILE A 333 -3.52 -48.10 -16.81
CA ILE A 333 -4.17 -47.63 -15.58
C ILE A 333 -3.34 -46.47 -15.01
N PRO A 334 -3.91 -45.28 -14.77
CA PRO A 334 -3.23 -44.23 -14.01
C PRO A 334 -2.96 -44.68 -12.57
N GLU A 335 -1.72 -44.54 -12.08
CA GLU A 335 -1.40 -44.83 -10.68
C GLU A 335 -1.95 -43.73 -9.75
N ALA A 336 -2.99 -44.13 -8.98
CA ALA A 336 -3.59 -43.51 -7.79
C ALA A 336 -3.89 -41.99 -7.79
N ASP A 337 -5.16 -41.67 -8.05
CA ASP A 337 -5.80 -40.34 -7.90
C ASP A 337 -5.59 -39.67 -6.52
N ALA A 338 -5.43 -40.45 -5.45
CA ALA A 338 -5.48 -39.95 -4.07
C ALA A 338 -4.26 -39.09 -3.63
N ALA A 339 -3.06 -39.39 -4.13
CA ALA A 339 -1.86 -38.60 -3.81
C ALA A 339 -1.85 -37.24 -4.52
N VAL A 340 -2.55 -37.16 -5.66
CA VAL A 340 -2.62 -35.97 -6.51
C VAL A 340 -3.79 -35.06 -6.10
N GLU A 341 -4.91 -35.62 -5.66
CA GLU A 341 -6.00 -34.83 -5.03
C GLU A 341 -5.50 -34.08 -3.78
N TYR A 342 -4.68 -34.75 -2.96
CA TYR A 342 -3.99 -34.11 -1.83
C TYR A 342 -3.03 -33.00 -2.28
N ALA A 343 -2.32 -33.18 -3.41
CA ALA A 343 -1.44 -32.16 -3.96
C ALA A 343 -2.20 -30.92 -4.48
N VAL A 344 -3.40 -31.11 -5.06
CA VAL A 344 -4.27 -30.01 -5.50
C VAL A 344 -4.84 -29.22 -4.31
N GLU A 345 -5.25 -29.89 -3.24
CA GLU A 345 -5.69 -29.23 -1.99
C GLU A 345 -4.51 -28.54 -1.26
N ALA A 346 -3.30 -29.09 -1.38
CA ALA A 346 -2.09 -28.51 -0.81
C ALA A 346 -1.64 -27.22 -1.53
N ILE A 347 -1.93 -27.06 -2.82
CA ILE A 347 -1.70 -25.82 -3.59
C ILE A 347 -2.62 -24.69 -3.08
N GLU A 348 -3.90 -25.00 -2.83
CA GLU A 348 -4.86 -24.00 -2.33
C GLU A 348 -4.55 -23.56 -0.89
N SER A 349 -3.96 -24.44 -0.09
CA SER A 349 -3.54 -24.14 1.29
C SER A 349 -2.13 -23.55 1.40
N GLY A 350 -1.42 -23.34 0.28
CA GLY A 350 -0.07 -22.75 0.26
C GLY A 350 1.01 -23.62 0.91
N ASN A 351 0.73 -24.91 1.16
CA ASN A 351 1.61 -25.81 1.89
C ASN A 351 2.66 -26.51 1.01
N LEU A 352 2.46 -26.53 -0.31
CA LEU A 352 3.39 -27.12 -1.27
C LEU A 352 3.70 -26.15 -2.41
N ASP A 353 4.97 -26.14 -2.84
CA ASP A 353 5.39 -25.40 -4.02
C ASP A 353 4.74 -25.99 -5.28
N PRO A 354 3.84 -25.25 -5.95
CA PRO A 354 3.15 -25.77 -7.12
C PRO A 354 4.09 -26.07 -8.30
N ALA A 355 5.25 -25.41 -8.37
CA ALA A 355 6.24 -25.66 -9.42
C ALA A 355 6.81 -27.07 -9.32
N SER A 356 7.09 -27.56 -8.11
CA SER A 356 7.55 -28.93 -7.86
C SER A 356 6.50 -29.97 -8.26
N ILE A 357 5.21 -29.72 -7.98
CA ILE A 357 4.11 -30.61 -8.40
C ILE A 357 4.02 -30.65 -9.92
N LEU A 358 4.12 -29.50 -10.59
CA LEU A 358 4.09 -29.41 -12.04
C LEU A 358 5.26 -30.19 -12.66
N GLU A 359 6.49 -30.01 -12.16
CA GLU A 359 7.68 -30.74 -12.61
C GLU A 359 7.51 -32.25 -12.47
N GLN A 360 6.93 -32.71 -11.35
CA GLN A 360 6.65 -34.12 -11.12
C GLN A 360 5.64 -34.68 -12.14
N ILE A 361 4.56 -33.94 -12.45
CA ILE A 361 3.59 -34.35 -13.47
C ILE A 361 4.24 -34.35 -14.86
N GLU A 362 5.07 -33.38 -15.19
CA GLU A 362 5.79 -33.34 -16.46
C GLU A 362 6.75 -34.52 -16.63
N LEU A 363 7.43 -34.92 -15.56
CA LEU A 363 8.27 -36.12 -15.52
C LEU A 363 7.42 -37.39 -15.75
N GLN A 364 6.26 -37.50 -15.11
CA GLN A 364 5.33 -38.61 -15.35
C GLN A 364 4.83 -38.63 -16.79
N ILE A 365 4.47 -37.48 -17.37
CA ILE A 365 4.07 -37.37 -18.78
C ILE A 365 5.21 -37.85 -19.68
N ALA A 366 6.46 -37.47 -19.41
CA ALA A 366 7.62 -37.91 -20.18
C ALA A 366 7.81 -39.43 -20.13
N ASN A 367 7.74 -40.02 -18.93
CA ASN A 367 7.85 -41.47 -18.73
C ASN A 367 6.73 -42.22 -19.46
N ILE A 368 5.49 -41.75 -19.36
CA ILE A 368 4.35 -42.38 -20.05
C ILE A 368 4.44 -42.20 -21.57
N LYS A 369 4.96 -41.08 -22.07
CA LYS A 369 5.23 -40.90 -23.51
C LYS A 369 6.28 -41.89 -24.03
N GLU A 370 7.31 -42.20 -23.24
CA GLU A 370 8.28 -43.23 -23.58
C GLU A 370 7.63 -44.63 -23.60
N GLU A 371 6.86 -44.94 -22.56
CA GLU A 371 6.12 -46.21 -22.45
C GLU A 371 5.13 -46.37 -23.61
N ALA A 372 4.39 -45.32 -23.95
CA ALA A 372 3.49 -45.23 -25.09
C ALA A 372 4.19 -45.56 -26.42
N PHE A 373 5.40 -45.04 -26.62
CA PHE A 373 6.20 -45.33 -27.81
C PHE A 373 6.56 -46.82 -27.89
N SER A 374 6.91 -47.44 -26.75
CA SER A 374 7.22 -48.87 -26.69
C SER A 374 6.01 -49.76 -26.96
N ARG A 375 4.82 -49.36 -26.49
CA ARG A 375 3.55 -50.11 -26.63
C ARG A 375 2.93 -49.99 -28.01
N LYS A 376 3.28 -48.96 -28.78
CA LYS A 376 2.65 -48.59 -30.06
C LYS A 376 2.49 -49.78 -31.02
N GLU A 377 3.55 -50.55 -31.27
CA GLU A 377 3.48 -51.67 -32.23
C GLU A 377 2.56 -52.80 -31.75
N ILE A 378 2.49 -53.03 -30.43
CA ILE A 378 1.60 -54.03 -29.85
C ILE A 378 0.16 -53.55 -29.95
N LEU A 379 -0.12 -52.31 -29.56
CA LEU A 379 -1.47 -51.71 -29.65
C LEU A 379 -2.00 -51.71 -31.09
N GLU A 380 -1.19 -51.37 -32.09
CA GLU A 380 -1.58 -51.46 -33.51
C GLU A 380 -1.95 -52.88 -33.95
N LYS A 381 -1.34 -53.91 -33.35
CA LYS A 381 -1.68 -55.33 -33.60
C LYS A 381 -2.92 -55.74 -32.81
N VAL A 382 -3.08 -55.27 -31.57
CA VAL A 382 -4.29 -55.48 -30.76
C VAL A 382 -5.50 -54.90 -31.49
N GLU A 383 -5.42 -53.67 -31.99
CA GLU A 383 -6.50 -53.02 -32.75
C GLU A 383 -6.88 -53.85 -33.99
N LYS A 384 -5.90 -54.34 -34.75
CA LYS A 384 -6.15 -55.22 -35.90
C LYS A 384 -6.82 -56.53 -35.50
N TRP A 385 -6.41 -57.10 -34.36
CA TRP A 385 -6.99 -58.33 -33.82
C TRP A 385 -8.42 -58.12 -33.32
N LEU A 386 -8.70 -57.05 -32.56
CA LEU A 386 -10.04 -56.69 -32.10
C LEU A 386 -11.00 -56.46 -33.27
N ASN A 387 -10.58 -55.71 -34.30
CA ASN A 387 -11.36 -55.55 -35.53
C ASN A 387 -11.66 -56.90 -36.22
N ALA A 388 -10.72 -57.86 -36.18
CA ALA A 388 -10.96 -59.20 -36.70
C ALA A 388 -11.95 -60.00 -35.83
N CYS A 389 -11.90 -59.85 -34.50
CA CYS A 389 -12.87 -60.44 -33.57
C CYS A 389 -14.30 -59.89 -33.78
N GLU A 390 -14.43 -58.60 -34.07
CA GLU A 390 -15.71 -57.98 -34.42
C GLU A 390 -16.26 -58.53 -35.76
N GLU A 391 -15.41 -58.64 -36.79
CA GLU A 391 -15.81 -59.24 -38.07
C GLU A 391 -16.12 -60.74 -37.94
N GLU A 392 -15.45 -61.48 -37.04
CA GLU A 392 -15.80 -62.86 -36.69
C GLU A 392 -17.19 -62.94 -36.09
N SER A 393 -17.47 -62.10 -35.09
CA SER A 393 -18.76 -62.05 -34.39
C SER A 393 -19.89 -61.66 -35.36
N TRP A 394 -19.65 -60.69 -36.23
CA TRP A 394 -20.58 -60.32 -37.30
C TRP A 394 -20.83 -61.47 -38.28
N LEU A 395 -19.78 -62.19 -38.68
CA LEU A 395 -19.90 -63.34 -39.57
C LEU A 395 -20.67 -64.50 -38.91
N GLU A 396 -20.46 -64.73 -37.62
CA GLU A 396 -21.21 -65.72 -36.85
C GLU A 396 -22.70 -65.38 -36.82
N GLU A 397 -23.05 -64.12 -36.54
CA GLU A 397 -24.44 -63.65 -36.57
C GLU A 397 -25.05 -63.79 -37.97
N TYR A 398 -24.30 -63.39 -39.01
CA TYR A 398 -24.71 -63.57 -40.40
C TYR A 398 -24.85 -65.05 -40.82
N ASN A 399 -24.14 -65.97 -40.16
CA ASN A 399 -24.29 -67.41 -40.41
C ASN A 399 -25.50 -68.02 -39.69
N ARG A 400 -26.02 -67.39 -38.62
CA ARG A 400 -27.23 -67.82 -37.89
C ARG A 400 -28.53 -67.37 -38.57
N ASP A 401 -28.48 -66.34 -39.40
CA ASP A 401 -29.64 -65.81 -40.10
C ASP A 401 -30.17 -66.78 -41.18
N ASP A 402 -31.35 -67.35 -40.97
CA ASP A 402 -32.03 -68.24 -41.94
C ASP A 402 -32.45 -67.50 -43.23
N ASN A 403 -32.59 -66.17 -43.17
CA ASN A 403 -32.98 -65.30 -44.29
C ASN A 403 -31.79 -64.80 -45.14
N ARG A 404 -30.59 -65.34 -44.89
CA ARG A 404 -29.31 -64.92 -45.48
C ARG A 404 -29.27 -64.87 -47.02
N TYR A 405 -30.03 -65.74 -47.68
CA TYR A 405 -30.04 -65.89 -49.14
C TYR A 405 -31.25 -65.24 -49.81
N ASN A 406 -32.01 -64.40 -49.09
CA ASN A 406 -33.11 -63.66 -49.71
C ASN A 406 -32.61 -62.79 -50.88
N ALA A 407 -33.28 -62.92 -52.02
CA ALA A 407 -32.92 -62.30 -53.29
C ALA A 407 -33.27 -60.80 -53.32
N GLY A 408 -32.67 -60.03 -52.41
CA GLY A 408 -32.80 -58.57 -52.32
C GLY A 408 -31.69 -57.81 -53.07
N ARG A 409 -31.93 -56.53 -53.34
CA ARG A 409 -30.92 -55.62 -53.90
C ARG A 409 -29.87 -55.32 -52.82
N GLY A 410 -28.67 -55.90 -52.93
CA GLY A 410 -27.57 -55.70 -51.95
C GLY A 410 -26.91 -56.99 -51.44
N THR A 411 -27.53 -58.16 -51.66
CA THR A 411 -27.04 -59.46 -51.17
C THR A 411 -25.62 -59.80 -51.63
N HIS A 412 -25.24 -59.43 -52.86
CA HIS A 412 -23.88 -59.65 -53.38
C HIS A 412 -22.81 -58.87 -52.57
N LEU A 413 -23.12 -57.68 -52.06
CA LEU A 413 -22.17 -56.91 -51.26
C LEU A 413 -21.98 -57.52 -49.86
N ILE A 414 -23.07 -58.00 -49.25
CA ILE A 414 -23.05 -58.69 -47.96
C ILE A 414 -22.31 -60.03 -48.09
N LEU A 415 -22.54 -60.76 -49.18
CA LEU A 415 -21.82 -62.01 -49.47
C LEU A 415 -20.31 -61.76 -49.66
N LYS A 416 -19.93 -60.68 -50.35
CA LYS A 416 -18.53 -60.25 -50.50
C LYS A 416 -17.91 -59.84 -49.16
N ARG A 417 -18.65 -59.15 -48.28
CA ARG A 417 -18.20 -58.87 -46.90
C ARG A 417 -17.99 -60.18 -46.12
N ALA A 418 -18.92 -61.12 -46.21
CA ALA A 418 -18.81 -62.42 -45.54
C ALA A 418 -17.66 -63.28 -46.07
N GLU A 419 -17.34 -63.21 -47.36
CA GLU A 419 -16.14 -63.85 -47.91
C GLU A 419 -14.86 -63.20 -47.37
N LYS A 420 -14.80 -61.86 -47.35
CA LYS A 420 -13.68 -61.13 -46.73
C LYS A 420 -13.54 -61.46 -45.24
N ALA A 421 -14.64 -61.45 -44.48
CA ALA A 421 -14.66 -61.83 -43.08
C ALA A 421 -14.19 -63.27 -42.87
N ARG A 422 -14.63 -64.24 -43.69
CA ARG A 422 -14.12 -65.63 -43.65
C ARG A 422 -12.61 -65.69 -43.88
N SER A 423 -12.11 -64.93 -44.86
CA SER A 423 -10.67 -64.88 -45.14
C SER A 423 -9.88 -64.27 -43.98
N LEU A 424 -10.47 -63.30 -43.26
CA LEU A 424 -9.88 -62.65 -42.09
C LEU A 424 -9.89 -63.60 -40.88
N VAL A 425 -11.02 -64.25 -40.59
CA VAL A 425 -11.17 -65.26 -39.53
C VAL A 425 -10.21 -66.42 -39.71
N ASN A 426 -9.97 -66.87 -40.95
CA ASN A 426 -8.97 -67.90 -41.23
C ASN A 426 -7.54 -67.46 -40.91
N LYS A 427 -7.24 -66.15 -40.96
CA LYS A 427 -5.93 -65.58 -40.63
C LYS A 427 -5.79 -65.22 -39.15
N MET A 428 -6.89 -65.20 -38.38
CA MET A 428 -6.88 -64.82 -36.97
C MET A 428 -5.93 -65.64 -36.10
N PRO A 429 -5.78 -66.98 -36.24
CA PRO A 429 -4.81 -67.73 -35.45
C PRO A 429 -3.37 -67.21 -35.61
N GLY A 430 -2.96 -66.93 -36.86
CA GLY A 430 -1.64 -66.36 -37.13
C GLY A 430 -1.48 -64.93 -36.62
N MET A 431 -2.56 -64.14 -36.56
CA MET A 431 -2.54 -62.82 -35.94
C MET A 431 -2.37 -62.90 -34.42
N VAL A 432 -3.06 -63.83 -33.77
CA VAL A 432 -2.95 -64.10 -32.32
C VAL A 432 -1.55 -64.58 -31.96
N GLU A 433 -0.99 -65.54 -32.71
CA GLU A 433 0.38 -66.04 -32.50
C GLU A 433 1.43 -64.94 -32.68
N ALA A 434 1.28 -64.10 -33.72
CA ALA A 434 2.19 -62.98 -33.96
C ALA A 434 2.09 -61.89 -32.89
N LEU A 435 0.89 -61.63 -32.38
CA LEU A 435 0.65 -60.70 -31.28
C LEU A 435 1.24 -61.25 -29.98
N ALA A 436 0.95 -62.51 -29.62
CA ALA A 436 1.49 -63.16 -28.43
C ALA A 436 3.03 -63.19 -28.46
N SER A 437 3.63 -63.53 -29.60
CA SER A 437 5.10 -63.52 -29.75
C SER A 437 5.71 -62.13 -29.54
N LYS A 438 5.05 -61.09 -30.05
CA LYS A 438 5.54 -59.71 -29.87
C LYS A 438 5.35 -59.24 -28.43
N THR A 439 4.22 -59.54 -27.80
CA THR A 439 3.95 -59.23 -26.40
C THR A 439 4.94 -59.93 -25.48
N MET A 440 5.22 -61.22 -25.68
CA MET A 440 6.25 -61.93 -24.90
C MET A 440 7.65 -61.32 -25.05
N ALA A 441 8.02 -60.90 -26.26
CA ALA A 441 9.30 -60.24 -26.50
C ALA A 441 9.40 -58.91 -25.73
N TRP A 442 8.31 -58.13 -25.71
CA TRP A 442 8.22 -56.89 -24.96
C TRP A 442 8.25 -57.12 -23.45
N GLU A 443 7.49 -58.08 -22.92
CA GLU A 443 7.49 -58.43 -21.48
C GLU A 443 8.89 -58.86 -21.03
N LYS A 444 9.62 -59.60 -21.89
CA LYS A 444 11.00 -60.02 -21.61
C LYS A 444 12.01 -58.86 -21.65
N GLU A 445 11.83 -57.90 -22.55
CA GLU A 445 12.69 -56.72 -22.67
C GLU A 445 12.49 -55.75 -21.50
N ARG A 446 11.23 -55.51 -21.11
CA ARG A 446 10.86 -54.55 -20.06
C ARG A 446 10.87 -55.16 -18.65
N GLY A 447 10.76 -56.49 -18.53
CA GLY A 447 10.70 -57.19 -17.24
C GLY A 447 9.37 -57.04 -16.50
N ALA A 448 8.31 -56.60 -17.18
CA ALA A 448 6.99 -56.37 -16.62
C ALA A 448 5.90 -56.98 -17.50
N GLU A 449 4.75 -57.31 -16.91
CA GLU A 449 3.60 -57.84 -17.65
C GLU A 449 2.94 -56.76 -18.51
N PHE A 450 2.54 -57.11 -19.74
CA PHE A 450 1.83 -56.17 -20.59
C PHE A 450 0.34 -56.17 -20.22
N LEU A 451 -0.09 -55.10 -19.55
CA LEU A 451 -1.48 -54.87 -19.19
C LEU A 451 -2.19 -54.00 -20.25
N TYR A 452 -3.36 -54.45 -20.68
CA TYR A 452 -4.31 -53.74 -21.53
C TYR A 452 -5.59 -53.51 -20.71
N ASP A 453 -5.90 -52.26 -20.38
CA ASP A 453 -7.02 -51.88 -19.51
C ASP A 453 -7.03 -52.63 -18.16
N GLY A 454 -5.84 -52.94 -17.64
CA GLY A 454 -5.66 -53.67 -16.38
C GLY A 454 -5.61 -55.19 -16.48
N ILE A 455 -5.84 -55.77 -17.67
CA ILE A 455 -5.81 -57.21 -17.88
C ILE A 455 -4.55 -57.56 -18.67
N ARG A 456 -3.85 -58.63 -18.29
CA ARG A 456 -2.68 -59.10 -19.03
C ARG A 456 -3.08 -59.53 -20.43
N LEU A 457 -2.45 -58.93 -21.45
CA LEU A 457 -2.81 -59.17 -22.86
C LEU A 457 -2.62 -60.63 -23.27
N LEU A 458 -1.58 -61.31 -22.77
CA LEU A 458 -1.38 -62.73 -23.06
C LEU A 458 -2.53 -63.59 -22.52
N SER A 459 -3.04 -63.29 -21.32
CA SER A 459 -4.21 -63.98 -20.75
C SER A 459 -5.46 -63.76 -21.59
N MET A 460 -5.69 -62.53 -22.09
CA MET A 460 -6.81 -62.25 -23.02
C MET A 460 -6.71 -63.08 -24.31
N LEU A 461 -5.51 -63.25 -24.86
CA LEU A 461 -5.28 -64.04 -26.07
C LEU A 461 -5.48 -65.54 -25.80
N GLU A 462 -5.01 -66.04 -24.67
CA GLU A 462 -5.21 -67.43 -24.24
C GLU A 462 -6.71 -67.73 -24.09
N GLU A 463 -7.45 -66.89 -23.37
CA GLU A 463 -8.91 -67.00 -23.23
C GLU A 463 -9.61 -67.01 -24.60
N TYR A 464 -9.22 -66.15 -25.52
CA TYR A 464 -9.75 -66.15 -26.89
C TYR A 464 -9.43 -67.46 -27.63
N THR A 465 -8.22 -68.01 -27.51
CA THR A 465 -7.87 -69.29 -28.16
C THR A 465 -8.69 -70.46 -27.61
N ILE A 466 -8.93 -70.50 -26.29
CA ILE A 466 -9.78 -71.50 -25.65
C ILE A 466 -11.22 -71.36 -26.17
N LEU A 467 -11.79 -70.16 -26.13
CA LEU A 467 -13.14 -69.89 -26.62
C LEU A 467 -13.31 -70.31 -28.10
N ARG A 468 -12.31 -70.04 -28.93
CA ARG A 468 -12.32 -70.44 -30.35
C ARG A 468 -12.32 -71.97 -30.51
N GLN A 469 -11.51 -72.67 -29.72
CA GLN A 469 -11.47 -74.13 -29.72
C GLN A 469 -12.81 -74.72 -29.29
N GLU A 470 -13.40 -74.20 -28.21
CA GLU A 470 -14.74 -74.61 -27.75
C GLU A 470 -15.81 -74.40 -28.82
N LYS A 471 -15.80 -73.23 -29.50
CA LYS A 471 -16.72 -72.97 -30.63
C LYS A 471 -16.50 -73.94 -31.78
N GLU A 472 -15.26 -74.30 -32.11
CA GLU A 472 -14.97 -75.26 -33.17
C GLU A 472 -15.42 -76.68 -32.79
N GLU A 473 -15.19 -77.10 -31.55
CA GLU A 473 -15.66 -78.36 -30.99
C GLU A 473 -17.17 -78.43 -30.97
N GLU A 474 -17.86 -77.36 -30.57
CA GLU A 474 -19.31 -77.29 -30.59
C GLU A 474 -19.85 -77.42 -32.02
N ARG A 475 -19.22 -76.74 -32.99
CA ARG A 475 -19.53 -76.96 -34.42
C ARG A 475 -19.23 -78.39 -34.89
N ARG A 476 -18.22 -79.08 -34.33
CA ARG A 476 -17.96 -80.51 -34.60
C ARG A 476 -19.07 -81.37 -34.00
N ARG A 477 -19.43 -81.19 -32.72
CA ARG A 477 -20.54 -81.87 -32.04
C ARG A 477 -21.85 -81.70 -32.79
N GLN A 478 -22.20 -80.48 -33.21
CA GLN A 478 -23.41 -80.22 -34.01
C GLN A 478 -23.37 -80.91 -35.38
N ARG A 479 -22.20 -80.96 -36.05
CA ARG A 479 -22.05 -81.71 -37.30
C ARG A 479 -22.21 -83.21 -37.07
N ASP A 480 -21.65 -83.75 -36.00
CA ASP A 480 -21.75 -85.18 -35.69
C ASP A 480 -23.16 -85.55 -35.22
N GLN A 481 -23.85 -84.67 -34.48
CA GLN A 481 -25.28 -84.82 -34.15
C GLN A 481 -26.16 -84.75 -35.41
N LYS A 482 -25.89 -83.82 -36.33
CA LYS A 482 -26.56 -83.77 -37.65
C LYS A 482 -26.27 -85.02 -38.49
N LYS A 483 -25.06 -85.57 -38.44
CA LYS A 483 -24.71 -86.85 -39.10
C LYS A 483 -25.45 -88.02 -38.46
N LEU A 484 -25.51 -88.09 -37.13
CA LEU A 484 -26.27 -89.12 -36.40
C LEU A 484 -27.78 -89.01 -36.71
N GLN A 485 -28.34 -87.80 -36.69
CA GLN A 485 -29.74 -87.56 -37.08
C GLN A 485 -29.97 -87.93 -38.56
N GLY A 486 -29.04 -87.59 -39.44
CA GLY A 486 -29.06 -87.98 -40.84
C GLY A 486 -28.92 -89.49 -41.06
N GLN A 487 -28.08 -90.18 -40.27
CA GLN A 487 -27.97 -91.64 -40.26
C GLN A 487 -29.25 -92.28 -39.72
N LEU A 488 -29.86 -91.73 -38.68
CA LEU A 488 -31.13 -92.21 -38.14
C LEU A 488 -32.26 -92.06 -39.18
N ILE A 489 -32.30 -90.92 -39.89
CA ILE A 489 -33.22 -90.71 -41.01
C ILE A 489 -32.94 -91.70 -42.14
N ALA A 490 -31.67 -91.89 -42.53
CA ALA A 490 -31.28 -92.81 -43.59
C ALA A 490 -31.54 -94.29 -43.22
N GLU A 491 -31.32 -94.68 -41.96
CA GLU A 491 -31.66 -96.01 -41.43
C GLU A 491 -33.18 -96.19 -41.36
N GLN A 492 -33.93 -95.18 -40.91
CA GLN A 492 -35.39 -95.21 -40.91
C GLN A 492 -35.97 -95.27 -42.33
N GLU A 493 -35.35 -94.58 -43.31
CA GLU A 493 -35.65 -94.66 -44.74
C GLU A 493 -35.26 -96.02 -45.35
N ALA A 494 -34.19 -96.65 -44.87
CA ALA A 494 -33.76 -97.99 -45.30
C ALA A 494 -34.60 -99.13 -44.69
N LEU A 495 -35.08 -98.99 -43.45
CA LEU A 495 -35.86 -100.01 -42.74
C LEU A 495 -37.35 -100.02 -43.13
N TYR A 496 -37.93 -98.85 -43.41
CA TYR A 496 -39.34 -98.72 -43.79
C TYR A 496 -39.58 -98.46 -45.29
N GLY A 497 -38.51 -98.39 -46.09
CA GLY A 497 -38.55 -97.83 -47.44
C GLY A 497 -38.89 -96.35 -47.41
N SER A 498 -38.54 -95.62 -48.47
CA SER A 498 -38.96 -94.23 -48.65
C SER A 498 -40.49 -94.16 -48.65
N LYS A 499 -41.10 -93.86 -47.50
CA LYS A 499 -42.54 -93.65 -47.43
C LYS A 499 -42.88 -92.43 -48.29
N PRO A 500 -43.87 -92.52 -49.20
CA PRO A 500 -44.40 -91.34 -49.85
C PRO A 500 -45.05 -90.43 -48.79
N SER A 501 -44.73 -89.13 -48.90
CA SER A 501 -45.09 -88.00 -48.03
C SER A 501 -46.57 -87.91 -47.63
N PRO A 502 -46.94 -87.13 -46.60
CA PRO A 502 -48.28 -86.55 -46.55
C PRO A 502 -48.30 -85.26 -47.38
N SER A 503 -49.01 -85.29 -48.51
CA SER A 503 -49.27 -84.11 -49.32
C SER A 503 -50.72 -83.60 -49.15
N LYS A 504 -50.85 -82.29 -48.87
CA LYS A 504 -51.87 -81.31 -49.37
C LYS A 504 -53.17 -81.05 -48.56
N PRO A 505 -53.84 -79.89 -48.78
CA PRO A 505 -54.77 -79.74 -49.92
C PRO A 505 -54.53 -78.41 -50.72
N PRO A 506 -55.37 -77.95 -51.68
CA PRO A 506 -55.03 -77.91 -53.11
C PRO A 506 -55.17 -76.52 -53.80
N SER A 507 -54.49 -76.30 -54.94
CA SER A 507 -54.93 -75.29 -55.92
C SER A 507 -54.41 -75.56 -57.33
N VAL A 508 -55.26 -76.24 -58.11
CA VAL A 508 -55.62 -75.98 -59.52
C VAL A 508 -54.52 -76.00 -60.63
N LYS A 509 -54.57 -77.10 -61.40
CA LYS A 509 -54.42 -77.28 -62.88
C LYS A 509 -53.03 -77.17 -63.59
N LYS A 510 -52.47 -78.36 -63.83
CA LYS A 510 -52.06 -79.00 -65.14
C LYS A 510 -52.37 -78.19 -66.43
N THR A 511 -51.57 -78.14 -67.52
CA THR A 511 -50.90 -79.19 -68.37
C THR A 511 -50.25 -78.49 -69.64
N PRO A 512 -49.59 -79.14 -70.65
CA PRO A 512 -48.32 -79.91 -70.67
C PRO A 512 -47.39 -79.74 -71.96
N ARG A 513 -46.25 -80.47 -72.01
CA ARG A 513 -45.43 -80.93 -73.20
C ARG A 513 -44.59 -79.87 -73.96
N VAL A 514 -43.34 -80.12 -74.39
CA VAL A 514 -42.81 -81.19 -75.28
C VAL A 514 -41.33 -81.53 -75.00
N SER A 515 -40.98 -82.78 -75.36
CA SER A 515 -39.71 -83.50 -75.30
C SER A 515 -38.90 -83.41 -76.61
N THR A 516 -37.56 -83.43 -76.52
CA THR A 516 -36.61 -84.08 -77.45
C THR A 516 -35.23 -84.04 -76.77
N GLY A 517 -34.62 -85.13 -76.30
CA GLY A 517 -33.96 -86.22 -77.06
C GLY A 517 -32.47 -85.83 -77.27
N GLY A 518 -31.42 -86.58 -76.97
CA GLY A 518 -31.17 -87.93 -76.47
C GLY A 518 -29.73 -88.33 -76.85
N ALA A 519 -29.08 -89.14 -76.00
CA ALA A 519 -27.93 -90.03 -76.26
C ALA A 519 -26.50 -89.43 -76.41
N SER A 520 -25.54 -89.79 -75.53
CA SER A 520 -24.78 -91.07 -75.54
C SER A 520 -23.33 -90.94 -75.00
N ASN A 521 -22.94 -91.92 -74.17
CA ASN A 521 -21.60 -92.47 -73.86
C ASN A 521 -20.55 -91.62 -73.10
N ARG A 522 -20.12 -92.03 -71.89
CA ARG A 522 -19.10 -93.07 -71.51
C ARG A 522 -17.71 -92.75 -72.11
N ARG A 523 -16.56 -92.86 -71.45
CA ARG A 523 -16.06 -93.15 -70.08
C ARG A 523 -14.50 -93.06 -70.21
N LEU A 524 -13.80 -92.74 -69.12
CA LEU A 524 -12.37 -93.04 -68.83
C LEU A 524 -11.22 -92.23 -69.49
N SER A 525 -10.61 -91.42 -68.62
CA SER A 525 -9.18 -91.27 -68.27
C SER A 525 -8.14 -92.24 -68.86
N LEU A 526 -7.00 -91.68 -69.29
CA LEU A 526 -5.58 -91.99 -68.96
C LEU A 526 -4.74 -90.89 -69.67
N GLY A 527 -3.96 -90.02 -69.02
CA GLY A 527 -2.69 -90.30 -68.37
C GLY A 527 -1.52 -90.00 -69.33
N GLY A 528 -0.68 -88.98 -69.07
CA GLY A 528 0.53 -88.76 -69.87
C GLY A 528 1.22 -87.40 -69.69
N THR A 529 2.42 -87.46 -69.11
CA THR A 529 3.32 -86.43 -68.59
C THR A 529 4.15 -85.61 -69.59
N MET A 530 4.61 -84.44 -69.09
CA MET A 530 5.87 -83.73 -69.37
C MET A 530 6.06 -82.99 -70.71
N LEU A 531 6.23 -81.65 -70.65
CA LEU A 531 7.51 -80.95 -70.91
C LEU A 531 7.38 -79.41 -70.91
N GLN A 532 8.32 -78.79 -70.20
CA GLN A 532 9.09 -77.55 -70.46
C GLN A 532 8.43 -76.16 -70.69
N THR A 533 8.83 -75.26 -69.78
CA THR A 533 9.04 -73.79 -69.82
C THR A 533 9.75 -73.29 -71.09
N PRO A 534 9.66 -72.00 -71.51
CA PRO A 534 10.17 -70.85 -70.72
C PRO A 534 9.50 -69.45 -70.87
N ARG A 535 9.83 -68.60 -69.89
CA ARG A 535 9.66 -67.12 -69.82
C ARG A 535 10.65 -66.42 -70.79
N PRO A 536 10.49 -65.13 -71.20
CA PRO A 536 10.57 -63.98 -70.28
C PRO A 536 9.81 -62.66 -70.65
N ASP A 537 9.78 -61.77 -69.65
CA ASP A 537 9.76 -60.28 -69.59
C ASP A 537 8.63 -59.34 -70.08
N LEU A 538 8.35 -58.36 -69.19
CA LEU A 538 7.54 -57.11 -69.25
C LEU A 538 8.23 -56.04 -70.17
N PRO A 539 7.62 -54.88 -70.57
CA PRO A 539 6.65 -54.03 -69.84
C PRO A 539 5.55 -53.26 -70.65
N HIS A 540 4.67 -52.60 -69.88
CA HIS A 540 3.75 -51.45 -70.09
C HIS A 540 3.49 -50.81 -71.48
N SER A 541 2.21 -50.50 -71.77
CA SER A 541 1.75 -49.17 -72.26
C SER A 541 0.22 -48.93 -72.21
N SER A 542 -0.17 -47.82 -71.56
CA SER A 542 -1.14 -46.77 -71.93
C SER A 542 -2.63 -47.01 -72.32
N LYS A 543 -3.48 -46.21 -71.64
CA LYS A 543 -4.43 -45.17 -72.12
C LYS A 543 -5.95 -45.44 -72.31
N ALA A 544 -6.69 -44.41 -71.81
CA ALA A 544 -7.98 -43.84 -72.24
C ALA A 544 -9.26 -44.61 -71.81
N THR A 545 -10.40 -44.03 -71.38
CA THR A 545 -11.12 -42.74 -71.64
C THR A 545 -12.35 -42.68 -70.65
N PRO A 546 -13.40 -41.83 -70.75
CA PRO A 546 -13.57 -40.36 -70.90
C PRO A 546 -14.49 -39.69 -69.80
N HIS A 547 -14.54 -38.34 -69.85
CA HIS A 547 -15.52 -37.38 -69.26
C HIS A 547 -16.93 -37.44 -69.95
N PRO A 548 -18.04 -36.70 -69.58
CA PRO A 548 -18.09 -35.25 -69.20
C PRO A 548 -19.28 -34.70 -68.32
N ARG A 549 -19.27 -33.35 -68.16
CA ARG A 549 -20.31 -32.33 -67.79
C ARG A 549 -20.45 -31.92 -66.31
N ALA A 550 -20.80 -30.67 -65.91
CA ALA A 550 -20.73 -29.27 -66.39
C ALA A 550 -21.56 -28.41 -65.40
N GLY A 551 -21.19 -27.15 -65.09
CA GLY A 551 -22.12 -26.17 -64.48
C GLY A 551 -21.52 -25.00 -63.68
N ASN A 552 -21.60 -23.79 -64.24
CA ASN A 552 -21.21 -22.44 -63.77
C ASN A 552 -21.96 -21.97 -62.48
N LYS A 553 -21.54 -20.97 -61.68
CA LYS A 553 -21.44 -19.49 -61.89
C LYS A 553 -20.86 -18.83 -60.59
N VAL A 554 -19.92 -17.88 -60.66
CA VAL A 554 -20.06 -16.38 -60.54
C VAL A 554 -20.60 -15.95 -59.15
N ASP A 555 -19.89 -15.19 -58.31
CA ASP A 555 -19.71 -13.73 -58.48
C ASP A 555 -18.46 -13.08 -57.84
N ARG A 556 -18.09 -11.95 -58.44
CA ARG A 556 -17.04 -10.94 -58.10
C ARG A 556 -17.50 -10.06 -56.92
N THR A 557 -16.63 -9.43 -56.14
CA THR A 557 -15.90 -8.14 -56.40
C THR A 557 -14.69 -8.02 -55.45
N HIS A 558 -13.44 -7.78 -55.89
CA HIS A 558 -12.81 -6.49 -56.29
C HIS A 558 -12.99 -5.40 -55.20
N GLN A 559 -11.98 -4.69 -54.66
CA GLN A 559 -10.66 -4.23 -55.13
C GLN A 559 -9.84 -3.82 -53.87
N ASN A 560 -8.54 -4.13 -53.76
CA ASN A 560 -7.36 -3.32 -54.17
C ASN A 560 -7.26 -1.97 -53.42
N ASP A 561 -6.10 -1.46 -53.01
CA ASP A 561 -4.70 -1.89 -53.10
C ASP A 561 -3.86 -0.87 -52.31
N HIS A 562 -2.69 -1.30 -51.83
CA HIS A 562 -1.38 -0.61 -51.88
C HIS A 562 -1.23 0.90 -51.51
N LEU A 563 -0.17 1.41 -50.89
CA LEU A 563 1.23 1.00 -50.69
C LEU A 563 1.86 1.96 -49.64
N LYS A 564 2.86 1.44 -48.92
CA LYS A 564 4.01 2.08 -48.23
C LYS A 564 4.76 3.15 -49.10
N PRO A 565 5.91 3.77 -48.71
CA PRO A 565 6.68 3.81 -47.43
C PRO A 565 7.33 5.19 -47.04
N GLN A 566 8.11 5.18 -45.94
CA GLN A 566 9.40 5.90 -45.69
C GLN A 566 9.38 7.36 -45.18
N GLN A 567 9.86 7.59 -43.95
CA GLN A 567 11.19 8.11 -43.52
C GLN A 567 11.27 9.65 -43.57
N ASP A 568 11.57 10.31 -42.44
CA ASP A 568 12.92 10.82 -42.13
C ASP A 568 12.99 11.52 -40.76
N ASP A 569 14.21 11.57 -40.22
CA ASP A 569 14.67 12.22 -38.98
C ASP A 569 14.64 13.77 -39.05
N GLY A 570 14.76 14.44 -37.89
CA GLY A 570 15.22 15.83 -37.85
C GLY A 570 14.90 16.63 -36.57
N PHE A 571 15.92 16.84 -35.74
CA PHE A 571 16.02 17.86 -34.69
C PHE A 571 15.82 19.29 -35.24
N ASP A 572 15.24 20.20 -34.45
CA ASP A 572 15.94 21.42 -34.01
C ASP A 572 15.10 22.30 -33.06
N ALA A 573 15.81 22.90 -32.11
CA ALA A 573 15.36 23.92 -31.17
C ALA A 573 15.45 25.32 -31.80
N LEU A 574 14.52 26.24 -31.48
CA LEU A 574 14.79 27.68 -31.51
C LEU A 574 13.93 28.48 -30.52
N SER A 575 14.58 29.53 -30.05
CA SER A 575 14.29 30.53 -29.02
C SER A 575 13.37 31.67 -29.50
N ALA A 576 12.70 32.33 -28.55
CA ALA A 576 12.32 33.77 -28.55
C ALA A 576 11.86 34.10 -27.11
N ASP A 577 12.66 34.81 -26.31
CA ASP A 577 12.69 36.28 -26.13
C ASP A 577 11.32 36.91 -25.82
N ASP A 578 11.15 37.37 -24.57
CA ASP A 578 10.88 38.79 -24.35
C ASP A 578 11.23 39.26 -22.93
N ILE A 579 11.89 40.42 -22.92
CA ILE A 579 12.41 41.24 -21.83
C ILE A 579 11.29 42.13 -21.29
N ILE A 580 11.25 42.41 -19.99
CA ILE A 580 10.98 43.75 -19.41
C ILE A 580 11.57 43.80 -18.00
N GLU A 581 12.59 44.64 -17.84
CA GLU A 581 13.05 45.23 -16.59
C GLU A 581 12.00 46.23 -16.07
N THR A 582 11.76 46.25 -14.75
CA THR A 582 11.61 47.52 -14.01
C THR A 582 12.19 47.37 -12.61
N GLU A 583 13.26 48.14 -12.34
CA GLU A 583 13.79 48.47 -11.02
C GLU A 583 12.77 49.31 -10.22
N GLN A 584 12.56 48.96 -8.94
CA GLN A 584 12.76 49.82 -7.77
C GLN A 584 12.56 49.05 -6.46
#